data_AF-A0A0W8E4E4-F1
#
_entry.id   AF-A0A0W8E4E4-F1
#
_cell.length_a   1.000
_cell.length_b   1.000
_cell.length_c   1.000
_cell.angle_alpha   90.00
_cell.angle_beta   90.00
_cell.angle_gamma   90.00
#
_symmetry.space_group_name_H-M   'P 1'
#
loop_
_entity.id
_entity.type
_entity.pdbx_description
1 polymer ?
#
loop_
_entity_poly.entity_id
_entity_poly.type
_entity_poly.pdbx_seq_one_letter_code
_entity_poly.pdbx_strand_id
1 'polypeptide(L)'
;MRKRDLDALYRILDWYEHREGNRIYIGEISRKTLPAKGWCFFYEKGECRQKTSEPRIVRVESYSEQDEKISIYNQLLTHRGNIAGVYSGGGNHRRSFLRKHIGTAIMNKLARSCTTWEEDQVNASTRKTEHWLESLVSEVTGSMEVLVVPIDNNRDMGRIAKYIEKNAIALLSNFNKDPVDSPSSDWLGSRCSNPLVRGSGVWNSNGVMYQYDQHFLEVFKRIVRGSVKSD
;
A
#
# COMPACT_ATOMS: atom_id res chain seq x y z
N MET A 1 -10.37 7.55 -21.38
CA MET A 1 -9.70 8.58 -20.57
C MET A 1 -8.95 7.94 -19.41
N ARG A 2 -9.62 7.31 -18.44
CA ARG A 2 -9.01 6.64 -17.27
C ARG A 2 -7.83 5.71 -17.55
N LYS A 3 -7.95 4.82 -18.55
CA LYS A 3 -6.85 3.93 -18.94
C LYS A 3 -5.57 4.69 -19.35
N ARG A 4 -5.71 5.76 -20.13
CA ARG A 4 -4.58 6.59 -20.58
C ARG A 4 -3.90 7.30 -19.41
N ASP A 5 -4.70 7.76 -18.44
CA ASP A 5 -4.21 8.40 -17.22
C ASP A 5 -3.48 7.39 -16.32
N LEU A 6 -3.99 6.16 -16.25
CA LEU A 6 -3.32 5.06 -15.57
C LEU A 6 -1.98 4.72 -16.24
N ASP A 7 -1.95 4.61 -17.58
CA ASP A 7 -0.71 4.43 -18.35
C ASP A 7 0.27 5.61 -18.14
N ALA A 8 -0.23 6.82 -17.87
CA ALA A 8 0.62 7.96 -17.54
C ALA A 8 1.20 7.87 -16.12
N LEU A 9 0.41 7.41 -15.13
CA LEU A 9 0.89 7.16 -13.77
C LEU A 9 2.04 6.14 -13.76
N TYR A 10 1.85 4.98 -14.40
CA TYR A 10 2.89 3.95 -14.47
C TYR A 10 4.14 4.47 -15.17
N ARG A 11 4.03 5.18 -16.30
CA ARG A 11 5.20 5.79 -16.96
C ARG A 11 5.97 6.79 -16.09
N ILE A 12 5.30 7.50 -15.18
CA ILE A 12 5.99 8.40 -14.22
C ILE A 12 6.78 7.56 -13.21
N LEU A 13 6.18 6.50 -12.68
CA LEU A 13 6.81 5.62 -11.70
C LEU A 13 7.94 4.80 -12.32
N ASP A 14 7.75 4.24 -13.50
CA ASP A 14 8.78 3.51 -14.23
C ASP A 14 9.98 4.42 -14.51
N TRP A 15 9.74 5.66 -14.93
CA TRP A 15 10.82 6.63 -15.16
C TRP A 15 11.62 6.93 -13.88
N TYR A 16 10.95 7.00 -12.73
CA TYR A 16 11.61 7.19 -11.43
C TYR A 16 12.39 5.94 -11.00
N GLU A 17 11.76 4.77 -11.11
CA GLU A 17 12.34 3.47 -10.75
C GLU A 17 13.63 3.20 -11.55
N HIS A 18 13.64 3.49 -12.85
CA HIS A 18 14.84 3.32 -13.68
C HIS A 18 16.03 4.23 -13.32
N ARG A 19 15.80 5.31 -12.55
CA ARG A 19 16.84 6.32 -12.26
C ARG A 19 17.35 6.30 -10.84
N GLU A 20 16.46 6.26 -9.85
CA GLU A 20 16.83 6.54 -8.46
C GLU A 20 16.51 5.41 -7.48
N GLY A 21 15.62 4.47 -7.83
CA GLY A 21 15.05 3.58 -6.83
C GLY A 21 14.65 2.23 -7.39
N ASN A 22 14.92 1.18 -6.63
CA ASN A 22 14.34 -0.14 -6.88
C ASN A 22 13.16 -0.36 -5.94
N ARG A 23 12.25 -1.26 -6.32
CA ARG A 23 11.32 -1.86 -5.37
C ARG A 23 12.06 -2.63 -4.29
N ILE A 24 11.55 -2.54 -3.06
CA ILE A 24 12.10 -3.24 -1.90
C ILE A 24 11.01 -4.14 -1.33
N TYR A 25 11.35 -5.38 -0.97
CA TYR A 25 10.42 -6.23 -0.23
C TYR A 25 10.18 -5.66 1.17
N ILE A 26 8.91 -5.61 1.60
CA ILE A 26 8.56 -5.14 2.95
C ILE A 26 9.27 -5.97 4.03
N GLY A 27 9.46 -7.27 3.80
CA GLY A 27 10.23 -8.14 4.69
C GLY A 27 11.68 -7.69 4.91
N GLU A 28 12.27 -7.00 3.93
CA GLU A 28 13.70 -6.66 3.86
C GLU A 28 14.00 -5.18 4.14
N ILE A 29 12.98 -4.38 4.47
CA ILE A 29 13.17 -2.95 4.73
C ILE A 29 14.17 -2.69 5.85
N SER A 30 14.98 -1.65 5.64
CA SER A 30 15.88 -1.10 6.65
C SER A 30 15.76 0.41 6.68
N ARG A 31 16.17 1.04 7.79
CA ARG A 31 16.16 2.51 7.89
C ARG A 31 17.13 3.17 6.90
N LYS A 32 18.19 2.48 6.48
CA LYS A 32 19.20 3.01 5.56
C LYS A 32 18.70 3.06 4.10
N THR A 33 17.73 2.22 3.76
CA THR A 33 17.24 2.06 2.39
C THR A 33 16.04 2.94 2.05
N LEU A 34 15.56 3.75 3.00
CA LEU A 34 14.28 4.46 2.86
C LEU A 34 14.43 5.95 3.16
N PRO A 35 13.82 6.84 2.35
CA PRO A 35 13.70 8.25 2.70
C PRO A 35 12.80 8.41 3.92
N ALA A 36 12.91 9.56 4.60
CA ALA A 36 12.07 9.86 5.76
C ALA A 36 10.58 10.04 5.40
N LYS A 37 10.31 10.67 4.24
CA LYS A 37 8.99 11.06 3.74
C LYS A 37 8.84 10.69 2.27
N GLY A 38 7.62 10.35 1.84
CA GLY A 38 7.39 9.87 0.48
C GLY A 38 6.02 9.26 0.24
N TRP A 39 5.74 8.99 -1.03
CA TRP A 39 4.66 8.12 -1.47
C TRP A 39 5.15 6.69 -1.56
N CYS A 40 4.34 5.74 -1.10
CA CYS A 40 4.60 4.32 -1.16
C CYS A 40 3.59 3.66 -2.10
N PHE A 41 4.08 3.03 -3.15
CA PHE A 41 3.29 2.25 -4.11
C PHE A 41 3.62 0.77 -3.92
N PHE A 42 2.62 -0.03 -3.56
CA PHE A 42 2.80 -1.43 -3.19
C PHE A 42 2.42 -2.34 -4.35
N TYR A 43 3.16 -3.43 -4.48
CA TYR A 43 2.95 -4.47 -5.48
C TYR A 43 2.89 -5.83 -4.80
N GLU A 44 2.06 -6.72 -5.34
CA GLU A 44 1.88 -8.08 -4.84
C GLU A 44 2.27 -9.07 -5.94
N LYS A 45 3.00 -10.13 -5.59
CA LYS A 45 3.42 -11.14 -6.54
C LYS A 45 2.19 -11.79 -7.19
N GLY A 46 2.20 -11.87 -8.53
CA GLY A 46 1.08 -12.42 -9.31
C GLY A 46 0.03 -11.38 -9.72
N GLU A 47 0.05 -10.18 -9.12
CA GLU A 47 -0.81 -9.08 -9.57
C GLU A 47 -0.14 -8.32 -10.71
N CYS A 48 -0.60 -8.56 -11.93
CA CYS A 48 -0.09 -7.94 -13.14
C CYS A 48 -1.14 -7.06 -13.84
N ARG A 49 -0.67 -6.07 -14.59
CA ARG A 49 -1.50 -5.27 -15.50
C ARG A 49 -1.99 -6.14 -16.67
N GLN A 50 -3.23 -5.92 -17.11
CA GLN A 50 -3.95 -6.85 -18.01
C GLN A 50 -3.29 -7.05 -19.40
N LYS A 51 -2.44 -6.11 -19.84
CA LYS A 51 -1.86 -6.13 -21.20
C LYS A 51 -0.34 -6.21 -21.27
N THR A 52 0.36 -5.88 -20.19
CA THR A 52 1.81 -5.70 -20.21
C THR A 52 2.55 -6.70 -19.33
N SER A 53 1.85 -7.50 -18.52
CA SER A 53 2.43 -8.37 -17.47
C SER A 53 3.27 -7.61 -16.42
N GLU A 54 3.36 -6.29 -16.51
CA GLU A 54 4.00 -5.42 -15.52
C GLU A 54 3.27 -5.55 -14.18
N PRO A 55 3.97 -5.45 -13.05
CA PRO A 55 3.31 -5.57 -11.75
C PRO A 55 2.30 -4.43 -11.52
N ARG A 56 1.14 -4.79 -10.98
CA ARG A 56 0.04 -3.88 -10.70
C ARG A 56 0.17 -3.31 -9.30
N ILE A 57 -0.08 -2.01 -9.16
CA ILE A 57 -0.18 -1.35 -7.86
C ILE A 57 -1.43 -1.86 -7.14
N VAL A 58 -1.23 -2.40 -5.94
CA VAL A 58 -2.30 -2.94 -5.07
C VAL A 58 -2.62 -2.04 -3.89
N ARG A 59 -1.76 -1.08 -3.56
CA ARG A 59 -1.98 -0.10 -2.49
C ARG A 59 -1.16 1.17 -2.75
N VAL A 60 -1.69 2.30 -2.29
CA VAL A 60 -0.96 3.57 -2.24
C VAL A 60 -1.10 4.19 -0.85
N GLU A 61 -0.01 4.71 -0.32
CA GLU A 61 0.02 5.49 0.92
C GLU A 61 0.98 6.68 0.77
N SER A 62 0.76 7.76 1.53
CA SER A 62 1.71 8.86 1.64
C SER A 62 2.06 9.18 3.09
N TYR A 63 3.33 9.51 3.28
CA TYR A 63 3.91 9.88 4.57
C TYR A 63 4.62 11.22 4.40
N SER A 64 3.97 12.26 4.91
CA SER A 64 4.38 13.65 4.72
C SER A 64 4.27 14.47 6.01
N GLU A 65 4.00 13.81 7.14
CA GLU A 65 3.83 14.48 8.42
C GLU A 65 5.12 15.18 8.87
N GLN A 66 4.96 16.28 9.61
CA GLN A 66 6.07 17.07 10.12
C GLN A 66 6.69 16.47 11.39
N ASP A 67 6.03 15.49 12.01
CA ASP A 67 6.58 14.79 13.17
C ASP A 67 7.72 13.87 12.73
N GLU A 68 8.95 14.20 13.13
CA GLU A 68 10.15 13.41 12.85
C GLU A 68 10.08 11.97 13.41
N LYS A 69 9.17 11.71 14.37
CA LYS A 69 8.91 10.36 14.89
C LYS A 69 8.08 9.52 13.92
N ILE A 70 7.38 10.15 12.97
CA ILE A 70 6.55 9.50 11.96
C ILE A 70 7.34 9.49 10.64
N SER A 71 7.95 8.34 10.35
CA SER A 71 8.72 8.11 9.13
C SER A 71 8.11 6.98 8.31
N ILE A 72 8.39 6.98 7.00
CA ILE A 72 8.07 5.84 6.12
C ILE A 72 8.54 4.52 6.75
N TYR A 73 9.77 4.50 7.26
CA TYR A 73 10.33 3.31 7.89
C TYR A 73 9.47 2.80 9.05
N ASN A 74 9.08 3.67 9.98
CA ASN A 74 8.26 3.27 11.13
C ASN A 74 6.87 2.78 10.70
N GLN A 75 6.31 3.35 9.64
CA GLN A 75 5.02 2.89 9.13
C GLN A 75 5.15 1.56 8.39
N LEU A 76 6.13 1.40 7.50
CA LEU A 76 6.38 0.13 6.82
C LEU A 76 6.74 -0.99 7.81
N LEU A 77 7.40 -0.68 8.94
CA LEU A 77 7.57 -1.63 10.05
C LEU A 77 6.23 -2.10 10.63
N THR A 78 5.26 -1.20 10.73
CA THR A 78 3.90 -1.55 11.20
C THR A 78 3.21 -2.50 10.22
N HIS A 79 3.47 -2.38 8.92
CA HIS A 79 3.01 -3.32 7.91
C HIS A 79 3.77 -4.65 7.95
N ARG A 80 5.10 -4.62 8.05
CA ARG A 80 5.98 -5.80 8.09
C ARG A 80 5.69 -6.72 9.28
N GLY A 81 5.45 -6.13 10.45
CA GLY A 81 5.40 -6.88 11.69
C GLY A 81 6.79 -7.19 12.25
N ASN A 82 6.81 -8.07 13.27
CA ASN A 82 7.99 -8.43 14.03
C ASN A 82 8.73 -9.58 13.34
N ILE A 83 10.03 -9.42 13.11
CA ILE A 83 10.89 -10.45 12.50
C ILE A 83 11.70 -11.26 13.53
N ALA A 84 11.67 -10.84 14.80
CA ALA A 84 12.42 -11.46 15.89
C ALA A 84 11.73 -11.27 17.24
N GLY A 85 12.20 -12.00 18.26
CA GLY A 85 11.68 -11.95 19.63
C GLY A 85 10.47 -12.85 19.86
N VAL A 86 9.87 -12.75 21.06
CA VAL A 86 8.76 -13.61 21.51
C VAL A 86 7.50 -13.49 20.64
N TYR A 87 7.36 -12.39 19.90
CA TYR A 87 6.25 -12.14 18.97
C TYR A 87 6.69 -12.19 17.50
N SER A 88 7.81 -12.86 17.20
CA SER A 88 8.31 -13.04 15.83
C SER A 88 7.25 -13.64 14.91
N GLY A 89 7.21 -13.19 13.66
CA GLY A 89 6.14 -13.51 12.72
C GLY A 89 4.85 -12.73 12.97
N GLY A 90 4.61 -12.21 14.17
CA GLY A 90 3.40 -11.45 14.49
C GLY A 90 3.41 -10.01 13.99
N GLY A 91 2.35 -9.28 14.31
CA GLY A 91 2.20 -7.87 13.98
C GLY A 91 1.11 -7.22 14.84
N ASN A 92 0.57 -6.10 14.37
CA ASN A 92 -0.51 -5.41 15.05
C ASN A 92 -1.50 -4.84 14.02
N HIS A 93 -2.50 -5.64 13.64
CA HIS A 93 -3.54 -5.26 12.69
C HIS A 93 -4.35 -4.05 13.14
N ARG A 94 -4.46 -3.80 14.46
CA ARG A 94 -5.17 -2.63 14.99
C ARG A 94 -4.47 -1.31 14.67
N ARG A 95 -3.18 -1.35 14.31
CA ARG A 95 -2.41 -0.19 13.85
C ARG A 95 -2.21 -0.16 12.33
N SER A 96 -2.77 -1.13 11.60
CA SER A 96 -2.59 -1.24 10.15
C SER A 96 -3.84 -1.77 9.49
N PHE A 97 -4.58 -0.89 8.81
CA PHE A 97 -5.74 -1.29 8.01
C PHE A 97 -5.38 -2.31 6.94
N LEU A 98 -4.17 -2.26 6.37
CA LEU A 98 -3.68 -3.28 5.45
C LEU A 98 -3.69 -4.66 6.12
N ARG A 99 -3.08 -4.78 7.30
CA ARG A 99 -3.04 -6.04 8.05
C ARG A 99 -4.45 -6.48 8.46
N LYS A 100 -5.31 -5.55 8.91
CA LYS A 100 -6.71 -5.84 9.25
C LYS A 100 -7.44 -6.44 8.05
N HIS A 101 -7.35 -5.81 6.88
CA HIS A 101 -7.98 -6.30 5.65
C HIS A 101 -7.44 -7.65 5.18
N ILE A 102 -6.10 -7.83 5.15
CA ILE A 102 -5.49 -9.11 4.78
C ILE A 102 -5.94 -10.22 5.73
N GLY A 103 -6.00 -9.97 7.04
CA GLY A 103 -6.46 -10.96 8.02
C GLY A 103 -7.90 -11.41 7.78
N THR A 104 -8.81 -10.48 7.46
CA THR A 104 -10.18 -10.86 7.08
C THR A 104 -10.23 -11.71 5.81
N ALA A 105 -9.38 -11.40 4.84
CA ALA A 105 -9.30 -12.16 3.60
C ALA A 105 -8.77 -13.58 3.82
N ILE A 106 -7.76 -13.74 4.68
CA ILE A 106 -7.20 -15.04 5.07
C ILE A 106 -8.24 -15.88 5.82
N MET A 107 -8.93 -15.31 6.80
CA MET A 107 -10.01 -16.00 7.53
C MET A 107 -11.07 -16.54 6.59
N ASN A 108 -11.52 -15.71 5.63
CA ASN A 108 -12.52 -16.10 4.65
C ASN A 108 -11.98 -17.15 3.66
N LYS A 109 -10.71 -17.06 3.25
CA LYS A 109 -10.06 -18.06 2.38
C LYS A 109 -9.92 -19.43 3.05
N LEU A 110 -9.62 -19.45 4.35
CA LEU A 110 -9.39 -20.68 5.12
C LEU A 110 -10.66 -21.22 5.78
N ALA A 111 -11.79 -20.52 5.69
CA ALA A 111 -13.01 -20.82 6.44
C ALA A 111 -12.75 -20.96 7.95
N ARG A 112 -11.84 -20.15 8.50
CA ARG A 112 -11.44 -20.15 9.92
C ARG A 112 -11.69 -18.78 10.53
N SER A 113 -12.40 -18.74 11.65
CA SER A 113 -12.77 -17.49 12.32
C SER A 113 -11.79 -17.09 13.42
N CYS A 114 -11.69 -15.78 13.61
CA CYS A 114 -11.06 -15.12 14.76
C CYS A 114 -11.98 -13.98 15.18
N THR A 115 -12.89 -14.23 16.12
CA THR A 115 -13.99 -13.32 16.46
C THR A 115 -13.51 -11.94 16.93
N THR A 116 -12.32 -11.89 17.53
CA THR A 116 -11.74 -10.67 18.10
C THR A 116 -10.94 -9.82 17.10
N TRP A 117 -10.77 -10.30 15.85
CA TRP A 117 -9.92 -9.63 14.83
C TRP A 117 -10.42 -8.25 14.42
N GLU A 118 -11.73 -8.02 14.50
CA GLU A 118 -12.31 -6.73 14.14
C GLU A 118 -12.48 -5.79 15.35
N GLU A 119 -12.26 -6.29 16.57
CA GLU A 119 -12.35 -5.53 17.81
C GLU A 119 -11.15 -4.60 17.99
N ASP A 120 -11.40 -3.33 18.28
CA ASP A 120 -10.34 -2.32 18.40
C ASP A 120 -9.58 -2.37 19.73
N GLN A 121 -10.16 -2.97 20.78
CA GLN A 121 -9.57 -3.03 22.12
C GLN A 121 -9.67 -4.44 22.70
N VAL A 122 -8.52 -5.08 22.92
CA VAL A 122 -8.43 -6.41 23.52
C VAL A 122 -7.26 -6.51 24.48
N ASN A 123 -7.32 -7.48 25.39
CA ASN A 123 -6.25 -7.73 26.35
C ASN A 123 -5.06 -8.49 25.72
N ALA A 124 -3.96 -8.63 26.47
CA ALA A 124 -2.76 -9.30 25.98
C ALA A 124 -2.94 -10.79 25.70
N SER A 125 -3.85 -11.49 26.40
CA SER A 125 -4.15 -12.90 26.17
C SER A 125 -4.81 -13.11 24.82
N THR A 126 -5.82 -12.29 24.49
CA THR A 126 -6.48 -12.29 23.18
C THR A 126 -5.50 -12.02 22.03
N ARG A 127 -4.56 -11.07 22.21
CA ARG A 127 -3.52 -10.83 21.19
C ARG A 127 -2.64 -12.06 20.94
N LYS A 128 -2.39 -12.89 21.95
CA LYS A 128 -1.64 -14.14 21.78
C LYS A 128 -2.43 -15.17 20.96
N THR A 129 -3.75 -15.25 21.16
CA THR A 129 -4.60 -16.16 20.38
C THR A 129 -4.77 -15.73 18.93
N GLU A 130 -4.56 -14.44 18.62
CA GLU A 130 -4.55 -13.89 17.26
C GLU A 130 -3.21 -14.09 16.53
N HIS A 131 -2.16 -14.53 17.24
CA HIS A 131 -0.80 -14.58 16.70
C HIS A 131 -0.69 -15.42 15.43
N TRP A 132 -1.38 -16.57 15.34
CA TRP A 132 -1.36 -17.40 14.14
C TRP A 132 -1.86 -16.65 12.90
N LEU A 133 -2.86 -15.78 13.04
CA LEU A 133 -3.41 -14.99 11.94
C LEU A 133 -2.49 -13.83 11.60
N GLU A 134 -1.92 -13.16 12.61
CA GLU A 134 -0.87 -12.16 12.40
C GLU A 134 0.34 -12.74 11.66
N SER A 135 0.72 -13.99 11.93
CA SER A 135 1.82 -14.67 11.21
C SER A 135 1.53 -14.85 9.74
N LEU A 136 0.34 -15.34 9.39
CA LEU A 136 -0.08 -15.45 7.98
C LEU A 136 -0.17 -14.08 7.29
N VAL A 137 -0.62 -13.05 8.02
CA VAL A 137 -0.62 -11.66 7.51
C VAL A 137 0.80 -11.15 7.27
N SER A 138 1.75 -11.48 8.15
CA SER A 138 3.16 -11.11 7.98
C SER A 138 3.80 -11.77 6.77
N GLU A 139 3.46 -13.03 6.47
CA GLU A 139 3.93 -13.71 5.25
C GLU A 139 3.45 -12.96 3.99
N VAL A 140 2.16 -12.61 3.94
CA VAL A 140 1.59 -11.85 2.82
C VAL A 140 2.25 -10.48 2.70
N THR A 141 2.23 -9.69 3.77
CA THR A 141 2.79 -8.33 3.75
C THR A 141 4.29 -8.32 3.48
N GLY A 142 5.06 -9.24 4.06
CA GLY A 142 6.51 -9.34 3.88
C GLY A 142 6.92 -9.66 2.43
N SER A 143 6.06 -10.38 1.70
CA SER A 143 6.27 -10.70 0.28
C SER A 143 5.88 -9.59 -0.70
N MET A 144 5.24 -8.52 -0.21
CA MET A 144 4.91 -7.36 -1.04
C MET A 144 6.17 -6.52 -1.30
N GLU A 145 6.23 -5.97 -2.50
CA GLU A 145 7.23 -4.98 -2.90
C GLU A 145 6.66 -3.58 -2.69
N VAL A 146 7.52 -2.63 -2.34
CA VAL A 146 7.16 -1.21 -2.25
C VAL A 146 8.15 -0.36 -3.03
N LEU A 147 7.62 0.48 -3.93
CA LEU A 147 8.37 1.59 -4.54
C LEU A 147 8.10 2.84 -3.71
N VAL A 148 9.17 3.47 -3.23
CA VAL A 148 9.08 4.67 -2.41
C VAL A 148 9.60 5.87 -3.20
N VAL A 149 8.72 6.84 -3.44
CA VAL A 149 9.05 8.11 -4.09
C VAL A 149 9.24 9.18 -3.00
N PRO A 150 10.45 9.70 -2.78
CA PRO A 150 10.73 10.71 -1.77
C PRO A 150 9.90 11.98 -1.96
N ILE A 151 9.56 12.61 -0.83
CA ILE A 151 8.91 13.92 -0.77
C ILE A 151 9.88 14.89 -0.09
N ASP A 152 10.06 16.07 -0.70
CA ASP A 152 10.89 17.14 -0.13
C ASP A 152 10.37 17.61 1.23
N ASN A 153 11.30 18.03 2.09
CA ASN A 153 10.95 18.53 3.42
C ASN A 153 10.53 20.01 3.37
N ASN A 154 9.37 20.30 2.78
CA ASN A 154 8.76 21.64 2.80
C ASN A 154 7.37 21.61 3.48
N ARG A 155 6.92 22.77 4.00
CA ARG A 155 5.69 22.87 4.80
C ARG A 155 4.42 22.55 4.01
N ASP A 156 4.43 22.75 2.69
CA ASP A 156 3.26 22.58 1.82
C ASP A 156 3.11 21.14 1.29
N MET A 157 4.17 20.33 1.37
CA MET A 157 4.15 18.94 0.88
C MET A 157 3.13 18.07 1.60
N GLY A 158 2.72 18.39 2.83
CA GLY A 158 1.71 17.62 3.55
C GLY A 158 0.37 17.52 2.81
N ARG A 159 -0.11 18.66 2.29
CA ARG A 159 -1.37 18.72 1.53
C ARG A 159 -1.23 18.09 0.16
N ILE A 160 -0.10 18.37 -0.51
CA ILE A 160 0.21 17.84 -1.84
C ILE A 160 0.34 16.31 -1.80
N ALA A 161 0.98 15.76 -0.77
CA ALA A 161 1.14 14.32 -0.56
C ALA A 161 -0.21 13.62 -0.48
N LYS A 162 -1.11 14.14 0.36
CA LYS A 162 -2.47 13.60 0.52
C LYS A 162 -3.33 13.81 -0.73
N TYR A 163 -3.17 14.92 -1.43
CA TYR A 163 -3.82 15.15 -2.72
C TYR A 163 -3.38 14.10 -3.76
N ILE A 164 -2.09 13.84 -3.89
CA ILE A 164 -1.57 12.81 -4.83
C ILE A 164 -2.01 11.40 -4.41
N GLU A 165 -1.89 11.04 -3.13
CA GLU A 165 -2.34 9.74 -2.61
C GLU A 165 -3.82 9.49 -2.95
N LYS A 166 -4.69 10.44 -2.61
CA LYS A 166 -6.14 10.34 -2.84
C LYS A 166 -6.47 10.17 -4.33
N ASN A 167 -5.84 10.96 -5.20
CA ASN A 167 -6.10 10.89 -6.63
C ASN A 167 -5.51 9.62 -7.27
N ALA A 168 -4.35 9.15 -6.82
CA ALA A 168 -3.78 7.88 -7.27
C ALA A 168 -4.70 6.70 -6.90
N ILE A 169 -5.19 6.65 -5.66
CA ILE A 169 -6.16 5.61 -5.24
C ILE A 169 -7.45 5.69 -6.08
N ALA A 170 -7.98 6.89 -6.29
CA ALA A 170 -9.20 7.08 -7.08
C ALA A 170 -9.04 6.69 -8.56
N LEU A 171 -7.85 6.90 -9.13
CA LEU A 171 -7.48 6.49 -10.49
C LEU A 171 -7.37 4.95 -10.60
N LEU A 172 -6.69 4.33 -9.63
CA LEU A 172 -6.46 2.87 -9.56
C LEU A 172 -7.73 2.07 -9.28
N SER A 173 -8.65 2.61 -8.49
CA SER A 173 -9.87 1.92 -8.07
C SER A 173 -10.79 1.55 -9.24
N ASN A 174 -11.22 0.29 -9.26
CA ASN A 174 -12.29 -0.22 -10.14
C ASN A 174 -13.68 -0.18 -9.50
N PHE A 175 -13.83 0.38 -8.30
CA PHE A 175 -15.10 0.37 -7.56
C PHE A 175 -16.16 1.19 -8.32
N ASN A 176 -17.27 0.54 -8.70
CA ASN A 176 -18.36 1.11 -9.49
C ASN A 176 -17.89 1.83 -10.79
N LYS A 177 -16.84 1.31 -11.44
CA LYS A 177 -16.26 1.84 -12.68
C LYS A 177 -16.03 0.68 -13.66
N ASP A 178 -16.02 0.98 -14.96
CA ASP A 178 -15.58 0.01 -15.97
C ASP A 178 -14.16 -0.45 -15.65
N PRO A 179 -13.91 -1.75 -15.43
CA PRO A 179 -12.65 -2.22 -14.90
C PRO A 179 -11.47 -1.97 -15.86
N VAL A 180 -10.36 -1.51 -15.30
CA VAL A 180 -9.06 -1.37 -15.97
C VAL A 180 -8.02 -2.00 -15.06
N ASP A 181 -7.16 -2.85 -15.61
CA ASP A 181 -6.16 -3.59 -14.85
C ASP A 181 -6.82 -4.29 -13.63
N SER A 182 -7.84 -5.11 -13.89
CA SER A 182 -8.53 -5.88 -12.83
C SER A 182 -7.54 -6.73 -12.02
N PRO A 183 -7.80 -6.95 -10.73
CA PRO A 183 -7.04 -7.91 -9.94
C PRO A 183 -7.10 -9.31 -10.58
N SER A 184 -6.12 -10.16 -10.29
CA SER A 184 -6.17 -11.56 -10.71
C SER A 184 -7.39 -12.28 -10.09
N SER A 185 -7.81 -13.39 -10.70
CA SER A 185 -8.94 -14.18 -10.21
C SER A 185 -8.71 -14.79 -8.82
N ASP A 186 -7.45 -15.01 -8.46
CA ASP A 186 -7.00 -15.59 -7.20
C ASP A 186 -6.48 -14.54 -6.20
N TRP A 187 -6.54 -13.24 -6.56
CA TRP A 187 -6.14 -12.16 -5.68
C TRP A 187 -6.84 -12.26 -4.31
N LEU A 188 -6.06 -12.31 -3.25
CA LEU A 188 -6.55 -12.50 -1.88
C LEU A 188 -7.58 -11.43 -1.49
N GLY A 189 -7.42 -10.20 -1.99
CA GLY A 189 -8.32 -9.09 -1.72
C GLY A 189 -9.78 -9.33 -2.12
N SER A 190 -10.05 -10.25 -3.05
CA SER A 190 -11.41 -10.70 -3.41
C SER A 190 -12.16 -11.36 -2.24
N ARG A 191 -11.42 -11.86 -1.24
CA ARG A 191 -11.97 -12.51 -0.02
C ARG A 191 -12.02 -11.57 1.18
N CYS A 192 -11.52 -10.33 1.08
CA CYS A 192 -11.55 -9.35 2.18
C CYS A 192 -13.01 -9.09 2.63
N SER A 193 -13.27 -8.93 3.93
CA SER A 193 -14.63 -8.63 4.43
C SER A 193 -15.10 -7.23 4.03
N ASN A 194 -14.19 -6.28 3.78
CA ASN A 194 -14.54 -4.93 3.35
C ASN A 194 -14.94 -4.88 1.85
N PRO A 195 -16.18 -4.49 1.50
CA PRO A 195 -16.65 -4.45 0.12
C PRO A 195 -15.89 -3.43 -0.76
N LEU A 196 -15.36 -2.35 -0.17
CA LEU A 196 -14.60 -1.33 -0.88
C LEU A 196 -13.26 -1.90 -1.39
N VAL A 197 -12.60 -2.73 -0.59
CA VAL A 197 -11.36 -3.42 -1.00
C VAL A 197 -11.67 -4.41 -2.14
N ARG A 198 -12.70 -5.25 -1.95
CA ARG A 198 -13.11 -6.24 -2.97
C ARG A 198 -13.44 -5.58 -4.31
N GLY A 199 -14.30 -4.56 -4.28
CA GLY A 199 -14.79 -3.92 -5.50
C GLY A 199 -13.78 -2.98 -6.16
N SER A 200 -12.83 -2.40 -5.40
CA SER A 200 -11.83 -1.50 -5.97
C SER A 200 -10.64 -2.21 -6.61
N GLY A 201 -10.34 -3.45 -6.19
CA GLY A 201 -9.13 -4.14 -6.64
C GLY A 201 -7.84 -3.64 -5.96
N VAL A 202 -7.95 -2.80 -4.93
CA VAL A 202 -6.80 -2.31 -4.14
C VAL A 202 -7.05 -2.48 -2.65
N TRP A 203 -5.99 -2.62 -1.86
CA TRP A 203 -6.05 -2.76 -0.40
C TRP A 203 -6.39 -1.44 0.33
N ASN A 204 -6.65 -0.36 -0.40
CA ASN A 204 -7.19 0.88 0.14
C ASN A 204 -8.72 0.77 0.30
N SER A 205 -9.27 1.34 1.37
CA SER A 205 -10.72 1.51 1.55
C SER A 205 -11.12 2.99 1.47
N ASN A 206 -10.30 3.89 2.02
CA ASN A 206 -10.46 5.32 1.80
C ASN A 206 -10.00 5.72 0.40
N GLY A 207 -10.69 6.68 -0.23
CA GLY A 207 -10.33 7.22 -1.53
C GLY A 207 -10.88 6.47 -2.75
N VAL A 208 -11.33 5.23 -2.60
CA VAL A 208 -11.67 4.36 -3.75
C VAL A 208 -12.95 4.77 -4.50
N MET A 209 -13.86 5.45 -3.81
CA MET A 209 -15.12 5.94 -4.39
C MET A 209 -14.99 7.31 -5.05
N TYR A 210 -13.85 8.00 -4.87
CA TYR A 210 -13.70 9.35 -5.39
C TYR A 210 -13.47 9.35 -6.91
N GLN A 211 -13.78 10.49 -7.50
CA GLN A 211 -13.25 10.87 -8.80
C GLN A 211 -11.87 11.49 -8.60
N TYR A 212 -10.95 11.19 -9.50
CA TYR A 212 -9.62 11.79 -9.49
C TYR A 212 -9.65 13.05 -10.36
N ASP A 213 -8.91 14.07 -9.92
CA ASP A 213 -8.61 15.28 -10.69
C ASP A 213 -7.42 14.98 -11.61
N GLN A 214 -7.60 15.05 -12.92
CA GLN A 214 -6.56 14.73 -13.92
C GLN A 214 -5.29 15.57 -13.78
N HIS A 215 -5.38 16.80 -13.26
CA HIS A 215 -4.22 17.67 -13.09
C HIS A 215 -3.20 17.09 -12.09
N PHE A 216 -3.62 16.18 -11.21
CA PHE A 216 -2.73 15.55 -10.24
C PHE A 216 -1.54 14.83 -10.89
N LEU A 217 -1.69 14.29 -12.11
CA LEU A 217 -0.60 13.62 -12.81
C LEU A 217 0.49 14.59 -13.22
N GLU A 218 0.12 15.80 -13.63
CA GLU A 218 1.07 16.85 -14.01
C GLU A 218 1.84 17.34 -12.77
N VAL A 219 1.11 17.55 -11.66
CA VAL A 219 1.69 17.90 -10.36
C VAL A 219 2.65 16.80 -9.88
N PHE A 220 2.21 15.54 -9.89
CA PHE A 220 3.01 14.40 -9.46
C PHE A 220 4.26 14.25 -10.33
N LYS A 221 4.11 14.29 -11.66
CA LYS A 221 5.22 14.22 -12.61
C LYS A 221 6.25 15.32 -12.38
N ARG A 222 5.82 16.56 -12.12
CA ARG A 222 6.73 17.68 -11.86
C ARG A 222 7.55 17.45 -10.58
N ILE A 223 6.92 16.96 -9.53
CA ILE A 223 7.60 16.66 -8.25
C ILE A 223 8.58 15.50 -8.42
N VAL A 224 8.13 14.39 -9.01
CA VAL A 224 8.97 13.20 -9.27
C VAL A 224 10.18 13.55 -10.12
N ARG A 225 10.02 14.41 -11.14
CA ARG A 225 11.15 14.83 -11.97
C ARG A 225 12.09 15.81 -11.28
N GLY A 226 11.59 16.62 -10.35
CA GLY A 226 12.40 17.55 -9.56
C GLY A 226 13.19 16.87 -8.44
N SER A 227 12.78 15.68 -8.00
CA SER A 227 13.46 14.94 -6.93
C SER A 227 14.65 14.10 -7.40
N VAL A 228 14.76 13.83 -8.70
CA VAL A 228 15.91 13.18 -9.32
C VAL A 228 16.99 14.24 -9.57
N LYS A 229 18.23 14.00 -9.14
CA LYS A 229 19.32 14.95 -9.41
C LYS A 229 19.64 14.93 -10.91
N SER A 230 19.79 16.10 -11.52
CA SER A 230 20.33 16.19 -12.89
C SER A 230 21.81 15.80 -12.84
N ASP A 231 22.19 14.80 -13.63
CA ASP A 231 23.59 14.52 -13.97
C ASP A 231 24.24 15.70 -14.71
#